data_AF-A0AAU2W528-F1
#
_entry.id   AF-A0AAU2W528-F1
#
_cell.length_a   1.000
_cell.length_b   1.000
_cell.length_c   1.000
_cell.angle_alpha   90.00
_cell.angle_beta   90.00
_cell.angle_gamma   90.00
#
_symmetry.space_group_name_H-M   'P 1'
#
loop_
_entity.id
_entity.type
_entity.pdbx_description
1 polymer ?
#
loop_
_entity_poly.entity_id
_entity_poly.type
_entity_poly.pdbx_seq_one_letter_code
_entity_poly.pdbx_strand_id
1 'polypeptide(L)'
;MCGDFDTLQASARAAQVPDERGIATQYTFVPQYAREHAKLERLRQLAEEGRMTPRVAHIFPAEQAVEAHRLLAAGGLKGRVVLTF
;
A
#
# COMPACT_ATOMS: atom_id res chain seq x y z
N MET A 1 -8.46 -16.31 24.80
CA MET A 1 -8.59 -17.24 23.66
C MET A 1 -8.27 -16.46 22.40
N CYS A 2 -7.07 -16.67 21.87
CA CYS A 2 -6.58 -16.01 20.67
C CYS A 2 -7.15 -16.79 19.48
N GLY A 3 -8.06 -16.20 18.72
CA GLY A 3 -8.60 -16.84 17.53
C GLY A 3 -7.54 -16.86 16.44
N ASP A 4 -7.35 -18.04 15.85
CA ASP A 4 -6.47 -18.27 14.71
C ASP A 4 -6.93 -17.43 13.52
N PHE A 5 -6.18 -16.38 13.20
CA PHE A 5 -6.35 -15.54 12.00
C PHE A 5 -5.58 -16.11 10.79
N ASP A 6 -5.35 -17.42 10.77
CA ASP A 6 -4.59 -18.12 9.72
C ASP A 6 -5.35 -18.25 8.39
N THR A 7 -6.62 -17.78 8.36
CA THR A 7 -7.49 -17.91 7.19
C THR A 7 -8.17 -16.58 6.85
N LEU A 8 -7.40 -15.56 6.51
CA LEU A 8 -7.91 -14.43 5.72
C LEU A 8 -7.12 -14.34 4.42
N GLN A 9 -7.69 -14.95 3.38
CA GLN A 9 -7.23 -14.82 2.00
C GLN A 9 -7.14 -13.35 1.62
N ALA A 10 -5.94 -12.85 1.45
CA ALA A 10 -5.70 -11.65 0.69
C ALA A 10 -5.63 -12.00 -0.81
N SER A 11 -6.32 -11.25 -1.65
CA SER A 11 -6.44 -11.49 -3.11
C SER A 11 -5.15 -11.35 -3.92
N ALA A 12 -3.98 -11.27 -3.28
CA ALA A 12 -2.71 -11.54 -3.93
C ALA A 12 -2.22 -12.87 -3.38
N ARG A 13 -2.42 -13.96 -4.13
CA ARG A 13 -1.82 -15.26 -3.83
C ARG A 13 -0.32 -14.99 -3.64
N ALA A 14 0.18 -15.11 -2.42
CA ALA A 14 1.62 -15.14 -2.20
C ALA A 14 2.12 -16.26 -3.11
N ALA A 15 2.89 -15.93 -4.15
CA ALA A 15 3.53 -16.97 -4.93
C ALA A 15 4.40 -17.73 -3.94
N GLN A 16 4.04 -18.98 -3.66
CA GLN A 16 4.87 -19.86 -2.86
C GLN A 16 6.11 -20.14 -3.72
N VAL A 17 7.14 -19.31 -3.56
CA VAL A 17 8.42 -19.54 -4.25
C VAL A 17 9.09 -20.68 -3.49
N PRO A 18 9.48 -21.78 -4.18
CA PRO A 18 10.15 -22.89 -3.51
C PRO A 18 11.41 -22.38 -2.83
N ASP A 19 11.70 -22.91 -1.63
CA ASP A 19 12.87 -22.55 -0.85
C ASP A 19 14.12 -23.20 -1.46
N GLU A 20 14.60 -22.63 -2.56
CA GLU A 20 15.75 -23.17 -3.29
C GLU A 20 17.08 -22.57 -2.81
N ARG A 21 17.04 -21.50 -2.00
CA ARG A 21 18.22 -20.70 -1.62
C ARG A 21 18.19 -20.11 -0.21
N GLY A 22 17.35 -20.60 0.70
CA GLY A 22 17.17 -20.01 2.03
C GLY A 22 16.46 -18.64 1.98
N ILE A 23 15.58 -18.45 1.01
CA ILE A 23 14.85 -17.19 0.80
C ILE A 23 13.52 -17.27 1.53
N ALA A 24 13.35 -16.50 2.60
CA ALA A 24 12.08 -16.38 3.30
C ALA A 24 11.16 -15.38 2.60
N THR A 25 9.99 -15.85 2.13
CA THR A 25 8.94 -14.97 1.61
C THR A 25 8.02 -14.55 2.74
N GLN A 26 7.87 -13.24 2.95
CA GLN A 26 6.97 -12.70 3.98
C GLN A 26 5.78 -12.01 3.34
N TYR A 27 4.59 -12.40 3.74
CA TYR A 27 3.36 -11.75 3.29
C TYR A 27 3.05 -10.56 4.19
N THR A 28 2.94 -9.36 3.62
CA THR A 28 2.55 -8.15 4.37
C THR A 28 1.04 -7.95 4.25
N PHE A 29 0.31 -8.13 5.35
CA PHE A 29 -1.12 -7.85 5.42
C PHE A 29 -1.39 -6.57 6.22
N VAL A 30 -1.67 -5.47 5.50
CA VAL A 30 -1.83 -4.13 6.10
C VAL A 30 -2.86 -4.07 7.25
N PRO A 31 -4.01 -4.78 7.22
CA PRO A 31 -4.95 -4.75 8.33
C PRO A 31 -4.37 -5.15 9.69
N GLN A 32 -3.33 -5.99 9.73
CA GLN A 32 -2.62 -6.34 10.97
C GLN A 32 -1.92 -5.13 11.62
N TYR A 33 -1.62 -4.10 10.82
CA TYR A 33 -0.92 -2.88 11.24
C TYR A 33 -1.85 -1.65 11.31
N ALA A 34 -3.15 -1.82 11.09
CA ALA A 34 -4.09 -0.69 10.96
C ALA A 34 -4.15 0.22 12.19
N ARG A 35 -3.76 -0.27 13.37
CA ARG A 35 -3.75 0.47 14.64
C ARG A 35 -2.37 1.02 15.03
N GLU A 36 -1.37 0.89 14.15
CA GLU A 36 0.01 1.31 14.42
C GLU A 36 0.19 2.82 14.18
N HIS A 37 -0.57 3.64 14.91
CA HIS A 37 -0.59 5.09 14.76
C HIS A 37 0.79 5.73 14.91
N ALA A 38 1.63 5.22 15.81
CA ALA A 38 2.99 5.70 16.00
C ALA A 38 3.86 5.60 14.73
N LYS A 39 3.65 4.57 13.90
CA LYS A 39 4.36 4.42 12.62
C LYS A 39 3.92 5.48 11.62
N LEU A 40 2.62 5.77 11.55
CA LEU A 40 2.07 6.82 10.70
C LEU A 40 2.54 8.21 11.14
N GLU A 41 2.56 8.49 12.44
CA GLU A 41 3.10 9.75 12.97
C GLU A 41 4.57 9.95 12.61
N ARG A 42 5.36 8.88 12.67
CA ARG A 42 6.76 8.95 12.26
C ARG A 42 6.91 9.29 10.77
N LEU A 43 6.06 8.72 9.92
CA LEU A 43 6.05 9.04 8.48
C LEU A 43 5.65 10.50 8.23
N ARG A 44 4.65 11.01 8.97
CA ARG A 44 4.24 12.43 8.91
C ARG A 44 5.41 13.36 9.25
N GLN A 45 6.09 13.12 10.36
CA GLN A 45 7.26 13.91 10.78
C GLN A 45 8.36 13.91 9.72
N LEU A 46 8.70 12.74 9.16
CA LEU A 46 9.71 12.64 8.10
C LEU A 46 9.33 13.43 6.84
N ALA A 47 8.04 13.47 6.51
CA ALA A 47 7.54 14.25 5.38
C ALA A 47 7.63 15.76 5.64
N GLU A 48 7.26 16.21 6.83
CA GLU A 48 7.35 17.61 7.25
C GLU A 48 8.78 18.10 7.39
N GLU A 49 9.70 17.25 7.88
CA GLU A 49 11.14 17.50 7.92
C GLU A 49 11.77 17.52 6.50
N GLY A 50 11.01 17.22 5.44
CA GLY A 50 11.51 17.16 4.06
C GLY A 50 12.45 15.96 3.80
N ARG A 51 12.57 15.04 4.74
CA ARG A 51 13.40 13.82 4.63
C ARG A 51 12.73 12.72 3.82
N MET A 52 11.43 12.84 3.60
CA MET A 52 10.64 11.98 2.75
C MET A 52 9.69 12.83 1.91
N THR A 53 9.65 12.59 0.59
CA THR A 53 8.73 13.30 -0.30
C THR A 53 7.65 12.32 -0.78
N PRO A 54 6.38 12.48 -0.35
CA PRO A 54 5.26 11.76 -0.96
C PRO A 54 5.19 12.07 -2.46
N ARG A 55 5.11 11.02 -3.29
CA ARG A 55 5.05 11.18 -4.75
C ARG A 55 3.61 11.18 -5.21
N VAL A 56 3.14 12.31 -5.71
CA VAL A 56 1.85 12.44 -6.38
C VAL A 56 2.11 12.47 -7.88
N ALA A 57 1.54 11.51 -8.60
CA ALA A 57 1.67 11.42 -10.05
C ALA A 57 0.61 12.29 -10.74
N HIS A 58 -0.64 12.19 -10.30
CA HIS A 58 -1.77 12.92 -10.86
C HIS A 58 -2.80 13.25 -9.79
N ILE A 59 -3.49 14.37 -9.98
CA ILE A 59 -4.61 14.83 -9.15
C ILE A 59 -5.82 14.96 -10.06
N PHE A 60 -6.93 14.34 -9.69
CA PHE A 60 -8.20 14.43 -10.40
C PHE A 60 -9.29 14.93 -9.45
N PRO A 61 -10.26 15.72 -9.94
CA PRO A 61 -11.50 15.91 -9.19
C PRO A 61 -12.26 14.59 -9.06
N ALA A 62 -13.02 14.41 -7.98
CA ALA A 62 -13.69 13.15 -7.65
C ALA A 62 -14.65 12.66 -8.75
N GLU A 63 -15.25 13.58 -9.51
CA GLU A 63 -16.11 13.29 -10.66
C GLU A 63 -15.37 12.54 -11.78
N GLN A 64 -14.04 12.66 -11.82
CA GLN A 64 -13.18 11.99 -12.79
C GLN A 64 -12.56 10.68 -12.25
N ALA A 65 -13.11 10.11 -11.17
CA ALA A 65 -12.61 8.86 -10.59
C ALA A 65 -12.49 7.70 -11.60
N VAL A 66 -13.39 7.64 -12.59
CA VAL A 66 -13.32 6.62 -13.67
C VAL A 66 -12.03 6.75 -14.46
N GLU A 67 -11.63 7.98 -14.81
CA GLU A 67 -10.41 8.21 -15.60
C GLU A 67 -9.15 8.00 -14.76
N ALA A 68 -9.17 8.45 -13.50
CA ALA A 68 -8.14 8.17 -12.53
C ALA A 68 -7.89 6.64 -12.40
N HIS A 69 -8.95 5.84 -12.37
CA HIS A 69 -8.86 4.38 -12.31
C HIS A 69 -8.29 3.77 -13.59
N ARG A 70 -8.72 4.22 -14.77
CA ARG A 70 -8.16 3.75 -16.05
C ARG A 70 -6.67 4.01 -16.15
N LEU A 71 -6.23 5.21 -15.75
CA LEU A 71 -4.82 5.57 -15.72
C LEU A 71 -4.02 4.68 -14.76
N LEU A 72 -4.55 4.41 -13.56
CA LEU A 72 -3.91 3.51 -12.60
C LEU A 72 -3.81 2.07 -13.16
N ALA A 73 -4.87 1.58 -13.79
CA ALA A 73 -4.95 0.23 -14.35
C ALA A 73 -3.99 0.03 -15.53
N ALA A 74 -3.71 1.08 -16.31
CA ALA A 74 -2.71 1.06 -17.38
C ALA A 74 -1.27 0.84 -16.85
N GLY A 75 -1.02 1.13 -15.57
CA GLY A 75 0.28 0.96 -14.92
C GLY A 75 1.29 2.05 -15.32
N GLY A 76 2.56 1.84 -14.95
CA GLY A 76 3.66 2.76 -15.30
C GLY A 76 3.73 4.06 -14.49
N LEU A 77 2.78 4.31 -13.58
CA LEU A 77 2.78 5.50 -12.74
C LEU A 77 3.90 5.47 -11.69
N LYS A 78 4.65 6.56 -11.61
CA LYS A 78 5.62 6.81 -10.54
C LYS A 78 5.02 7.71 -9.47
N GLY A 79 4.15 7.14 -8.64
CA GLY A 79 3.50 7.87 -7.54
C GLY A 79 2.07 7.44 -7.33
N ARG A 80 1.33 8.23 -6.56
CA ARG A 80 -0.09 8.01 -6.27
C ARG A 80 -0.98 8.90 -7.14
N VAL A 81 -2.14 8.38 -7.48
CA VAL A 81 -3.26 9.17 -8.01
C VAL A 81 -4.07 9.65 -6.81
N VAL A 82 -4.37 10.95 -6.76
CA VAL A 82 -5.13 11.58 -5.67
C VAL A 82 -6.43 12.13 -6.23
N LEU A 83 -7.52 11.94 -5.49
CA LEU A 83 -8.82 12.56 -5.78
C LEU A 83 -9.05 13.76 -4.87
N THR A 84 -9.48 14.88 -5.44
CA THR A 84 -9.93 16.07 -4.69
C THR A 84 -11.45 16.11 -4.63
N PHE A 85 -11.98 16.54 -3.48
CA PHE A 85 -13.41 16.60 -3.17
C PHE A 85 -13.78 18.01 -2.74
#